data_AF-A0A2A6CNX1-F1
#
_entry.id   AF-A0A2A6CNX1-F1
#
_cell.length_a   1.000
_cell.length_b   1.000
_cell.length_c   1.000
_cell.angle_alpha   90.00
_cell.angle_beta   90.00
_cell.angle_gamma   90.00
#
_symmetry.space_group_name_H-M   'P 1'
#
loop_
_entity.id
_entity.type
_entity.pdbx_description
1 polymer ?
#
loop_
_entity_poly.entity_id
_entity_poly.type
_entity_poly.pdbx_seq_one_letter_code
_entity_poly.pdbx_strand_id
1 'polypeptide(L)'
;MPNETFTYRFDLDRDYFIDFSMRYQSMLPFVALFTFRPLILIMLMKKKDYMEADIRLGYLVNQIAMICQEFNFCFFFRIHVLAPYAGLYCDGPICRMGIEKPYLMVCCSRLSRRSEKCIMILKAILAFFTIGTLPTFLFLLFRMHQLIIASTQSRLKLSRRTLRILLALISVLLMSNVAGFFSFARDCSNSTEMEKVGAFTTLHPMTSQIPDLSWLKKRGGTLFLIGMPGQAEFFKEELLLLACSIALIAPFIGCATLHSIIVLRGQKQLMSSMTQRSQSRLIRVFFIQLIGVHFFYLFPLSMMLMYMTIDITWIFSTWHITIGRCAFLIFFTLEGTQLSLIFLLKNPLHRQVSKWSETDLYTSVYRSSKPSFCLLASGKVHLLLPVVFDKPYPQHGNGETSANISKAISDLRFEI
;
A
#
# COMPACT_ATOMS: atom_id res chain seq x y z
N MET A 1 12.61 30.42 -27.80
CA MET A 1 11.31 30.84 -27.27
C MET A 1 11.57 32.07 -26.42
N PRO A 2 10.74 33.13 -26.50
CA PRO A 2 10.83 34.25 -25.54
C PRO A 2 10.80 33.71 -24.10
N ASN A 3 11.37 34.43 -23.14
CA ASN A 3 11.39 34.06 -21.72
C ASN A 3 9.96 34.05 -21.16
N GLU A 4 9.22 32.96 -21.39
CA GLU A 4 7.93 32.70 -20.75
C GLU A 4 8.18 32.55 -19.24
N THR A 5 7.64 33.47 -18.46
CA THR A 5 7.73 33.43 -17.00
C THR A 5 6.70 32.45 -16.46
N PHE A 6 7.14 31.25 -16.08
CA PHE A 6 6.27 30.25 -15.44
C PHE A 6 5.85 30.71 -14.04
N THR A 7 4.59 30.52 -13.69
CA THR A 7 4.14 30.76 -12.31
C THR A 7 4.52 29.59 -11.42
N TYR A 8 4.59 29.79 -10.09
CA TYR A 8 4.82 28.73 -9.10
C TYR A 8 6.01 27.79 -9.37
N ARG A 9 7.05 28.29 -10.05
CA ARG A 9 8.25 27.55 -10.45
C ARG A 9 8.00 26.30 -11.31
N PHE A 10 6.98 26.34 -12.18
CA PHE A 10 6.73 25.25 -13.15
C PHE A 10 7.86 25.09 -14.19
N ASP A 11 8.79 26.03 -14.29
CA ASP A 11 10.05 25.89 -15.02
C ASP A 11 10.85 24.68 -14.51
N LEU A 12 10.91 24.45 -13.19
CA LEU A 12 11.60 23.30 -12.61
C LEU A 12 10.91 21.97 -12.89
N ASP A 13 9.58 21.97 -12.93
CA ASP A 13 8.79 20.79 -13.31
C ASP A 13 9.01 20.42 -14.78
N ARG A 14 9.06 21.45 -15.64
CA ARG A 14 9.34 21.31 -17.07
C ARG A 14 10.73 20.74 -17.32
N ASP A 15 11.74 21.30 -16.65
CA ASP A 15 13.13 21.02 -16.95
C ASP A 15 13.64 19.76 -16.23
N TYR A 16 13.04 19.39 -15.08
CA TYR A 16 13.55 18.31 -14.22
C TYR A 16 12.47 17.37 -13.68
N PHE A 17 11.51 17.88 -12.89
CA PHE A 17 10.76 17.00 -11.98
C PHE A 17 9.73 16.10 -12.67
N ILE A 18 9.03 16.57 -13.71
CA ILE A 18 8.05 15.72 -14.40
C ILE A 18 8.74 14.57 -15.11
N ASP A 19 9.80 14.83 -15.87
CA ASP A 19 10.55 13.78 -16.56
C ASP A 19 11.14 12.75 -15.59
N PHE A 20 11.72 13.23 -14.48
CA PHE A 20 12.21 12.36 -13.43
C PHE A 20 11.09 11.51 -12.82
N SER A 21 9.99 12.14 -12.41
CA SER A 21 8.85 11.47 -11.79
C SER A 21 8.23 10.43 -12.72
N MET A 22 8.05 10.73 -14.01
CA MET A 22 7.49 9.80 -14.99
C MET A 22 8.40 8.61 -15.27
N ARG A 23 9.72 8.80 -15.31
CA ARG A 23 10.69 7.70 -15.43
C ARG A 23 10.70 6.84 -14.17
N TYR A 24 10.76 7.47 -13.01
CA TYR A 24 10.71 6.80 -11.71
C TYR A 24 9.46 5.92 -11.56
N GLN A 25 8.27 6.51 -11.78
CA GLN A 25 6.99 5.81 -11.71
C GLN A 25 6.93 4.65 -12.73
N SER A 26 7.48 4.83 -13.93
CA SER A 26 7.53 3.76 -14.93
C SER A 26 8.41 2.58 -14.52
N MET A 27 9.46 2.79 -13.73
CA MET A 27 10.42 1.73 -13.34
C MET A 27 10.03 1.05 -12.03
N LEU A 28 9.51 1.80 -11.06
CA LEU A 28 9.17 1.33 -9.72
C LEU A 28 8.35 0.02 -9.68
N PRO A 29 7.20 -0.11 -10.40
CA PRO A 29 6.37 -1.31 -10.31
C PRO A 29 7.10 -2.56 -10.83
N PHE A 30 7.95 -2.43 -11.85
CA PHE A 30 8.75 -3.56 -12.34
C PHE A 30 9.85 -3.94 -11.36
N VAL A 31 10.56 -2.95 -10.82
CA VAL A 31 11.58 -3.20 -9.79
C VAL A 31 10.93 -3.93 -8.62
N ALA A 32 9.80 -3.44 -8.10
CA ALA A 32 9.09 -4.10 -7.00
C ALA A 32 8.62 -5.51 -7.37
N LEU A 33 8.00 -5.68 -8.54
CA LEU A 33 7.48 -6.96 -9.02
C LEU A 33 8.56 -8.03 -9.20
N PHE A 34 9.77 -7.67 -9.65
CA PHE A 34 10.84 -8.63 -9.91
C PHE A 34 11.79 -8.84 -8.72
N THR A 35 11.80 -7.93 -7.74
CA THR A 35 12.71 -8.03 -6.58
C THR A 35 11.99 -8.47 -5.31
N PHE A 36 11.13 -7.61 -4.74
CA PHE A 36 10.60 -7.80 -3.39
C PHE A 36 9.33 -8.67 -3.37
N ARG A 37 8.43 -8.52 -4.35
CA ARG A 37 7.15 -9.25 -4.38
C ARG A 37 7.32 -10.77 -4.46
N PRO A 38 8.19 -11.34 -5.32
CA PRO A 38 8.34 -12.79 -5.44
C PRO A 38 8.89 -13.40 -4.16
N LEU A 39 9.83 -12.74 -3.50
CA LEU A 39 10.40 -13.19 -2.22
C LEU A 39 9.32 -13.33 -1.14
N ILE A 40 8.41 -12.37 -1.06
CA ILE A 40 7.28 -12.41 -0.11
C ILE A 40 6.33 -13.54 -0.45
N LEU A 41 5.93 -13.66 -1.72
CA LEU A 41 5.00 -14.70 -2.17
C LEU A 41 5.57 -16.10 -1.95
N ILE A 42 6.84 -16.32 -2.27
CA ILE A 42 7.54 -17.59 -2.01
C ILE A 42 7.55 -17.89 -0.51
N MET A 43 7.83 -16.89 0.33
CA MET A 43 7.83 -17.09 1.78
C MET A 43 6.44 -17.45 2.32
N LEU A 44 5.39 -16.77 1.84
CA LEU A 44 4.01 -17.07 2.20
C LEU A 44 3.60 -18.48 1.75
N MET A 45 4.04 -18.92 0.56
CA MET A 45 3.70 -20.23 0.00
C MET A 45 4.45 -21.39 0.66
N LYS A 46 5.76 -21.24 0.93
CA LYS A 46 6.60 -22.34 1.42
C LYS A 46 6.45 -22.62 2.92
N LYS A 47 6.05 -21.63 3.72
CA LYS A 47 6.05 -21.72 5.19
C LYS A 47 4.63 -21.85 5.74
N LYS A 48 3.91 -22.90 5.30
CA LYS A 48 2.50 -23.09 5.64
C LYS A 48 2.23 -23.30 7.13
N ASP A 49 3.17 -23.88 7.87
CA ASP A 49 2.98 -24.29 9.26
C ASP A 49 3.19 -23.15 10.29
N TYR A 50 3.74 -22.02 9.86
CA TYR A 50 4.10 -20.90 10.76
C TYR A 50 3.01 -19.83 10.89
N MET A 51 2.01 -19.85 10.01
CA MET A 51 1.01 -18.79 9.92
C MET A 51 -0.36 -19.37 9.64
N GLU A 52 -1.38 -18.91 10.37
CA GLU A 52 -2.76 -19.30 10.14
C GLU A 52 -3.17 -19.01 8.68
N ALA A 53 -3.98 -19.90 8.11
CA ALA A 53 -4.32 -19.85 6.69
C ALA A 53 -5.06 -18.57 6.29
N ASP A 54 -5.86 -17.99 7.19
CA ASP A 54 -6.60 -16.74 7.00
C ASP A 54 -5.66 -15.52 6.98
N ILE A 55 -4.68 -15.46 7.89
CA ILE A 55 -3.66 -14.40 7.91
C ILE A 55 -2.79 -14.50 6.65
N ARG A 56 -2.40 -15.71 6.25
CA ARG A 56 -1.64 -15.94 5.01
C ARG A 56 -2.42 -15.48 3.79
N LEU A 57 -3.71 -15.80 3.71
CA LEU A 57 -4.58 -15.34 2.63
C LEU A 57 -4.70 -13.81 2.65
N GLY A 58 -4.88 -13.21 3.83
CA GLY A 58 -4.90 -11.76 3.98
C GLY A 58 -3.62 -11.09 3.45
N TYR A 59 -2.44 -11.63 3.76
CA TYR A 59 -1.17 -11.12 3.24
C TYR A 59 -1.07 -11.30 1.73
N LEU A 60 -1.48 -12.44 1.20
CA LEU A 60 -1.49 -12.69 -0.24
C LEU A 60 -2.38 -11.68 -0.98
N VAL A 61 -3.62 -11.50 -0.51
CA VAL A 61 -4.56 -10.53 -1.10
C VAL A 61 -4.03 -9.10 -0.98
N ASN A 62 -3.46 -8.73 0.17
CA ASN A 62 -2.85 -7.42 0.36
C ASN A 62 -1.65 -7.18 -0.60
N GLN A 63 -0.83 -8.21 -0.84
CA GLN A 63 0.28 -8.13 -1.79
C GLN A 63 -0.22 -7.95 -3.22
N ILE A 64 -1.26 -8.68 -3.63
CA ILE A 64 -1.89 -8.52 -4.94
C ILE A 64 -2.47 -7.11 -5.08
N ALA A 65 -3.19 -6.62 -4.06
CA ALA A 65 -3.78 -5.28 -4.07
C ALA A 65 -2.71 -4.19 -4.24
N MET A 66 -1.60 -4.27 -3.51
CA MET A 66 -0.48 -3.32 -3.66
C MET A 66 0.19 -3.41 -5.03
N ILE A 67 0.34 -4.60 -5.62
CA ILE A 67 0.86 -4.74 -7.00
C ILE A 67 -0.09 -4.05 -7.97
N CYS A 68 -1.40 -4.32 -7.87
CA CYS A 68 -2.40 -3.70 -8.73
C CYS A 68 -2.40 -2.17 -8.59
N GLN A 69 -2.31 -1.64 -7.38
CA GLN A 69 -2.17 -0.21 -7.11
C GLN A 69 -0.89 0.37 -7.73
N GLU A 70 0.27 -0.24 -7.54
CA GLU A 70 1.55 0.24 -8.09
C GLU A 70 1.50 0.28 -9.62
N PHE A 71 0.99 -0.77 -10.26
CA PHE A 71 0.81 -0.77 -11.72
C PHE A 71 -0.22 0.25 -12.18
N ASN A 72 -1.34 0.38 -11.47
CA ASN A 72 -2.37 1.36 -11.80
C ASN A 72 -1.80 2.78 -11.72
N PHE A 73 -1.35 3.19 -10.54
CA PHE A 73 -0.92 4.55 -10.27
C PHE A 73 0.38 4.90 -11.00
N CYS A 74 1.40 4.03 -10.93
CA CYS A 74 2.75 4.34 -11.40
C CYS A 74 3.01 3.93 -12.86
N PHE A 75 2.34 2.92 -13.41
CA PHE A 75 2.58 2.50 -14.79
C PHE A 75 1.47 2.96 -15.74
N PHE A 76 0.22 2.58 -15.47
CA PHE A 76 -0.89 2.81 -16.39
C PHE A 76 -1.30 4.28 -16.48
N PHE A 77 -1.32 4.98 -15.34
CA PHE A 77 -1.66 6.40 -15.27
C PHE A 77 -0.44 7.31 -15.24
N ARG A 78 0.59 7.03 -14.42
CA ARG A 78 1.73 7.96 -14.24
C ARG A 78 1.27 9.37 -13.91
N ILE A 79 0.83 9.56 -12.68
CA ILE A 79 0.18 10.79 -12.21
C ILE A 79 1.21 11.77 -11.67
N HIS A 80 1.04 13.06 -11.95
CA HIS A 80 1.79 14.14 -11.35
C HIS A 80 0.83 15.23 -10.86
N VAL A 81 1.00 15.67 -9.61
CA VAL A 81 0.12 16.66 -8.98
C VAL A 81 0.53 18.07 -9.39
N LEU A 82 -0.42 18.91 -9.80
CA LEU A 82 -0.18 20.26 -10.32
C LEU A 82 -0.36 21.37 -9.28
N ALA A 83 -0.23 21.05 -7.99
CA ALA A 83 -0.37 22.04 -6.91
C ALA A 83 0.45 23.32 -7.21
N PRO A 84 -0.05 24.54 -6.98
CA PRO A 84 -1.26 24.84 -6.25
C PRO A 84 -2.54 24.74 -7.09
N TYR A 85 -2.44 24.47 -8.40
CA TYR A 85 -3.63 24.16 -9.18
C TYR A 85 -4.27 22.89 -8.63
N ALA A 86 -5.59 22.91 -8.46
CA ALA A 86 -6.35 21.70 -8.19
C ALA A 86 -6.36 20.89 -9.49
N GLY A 87 -5.30 20.15 -9.76
CA GLY A 87 -5.20 19.38 -10.99
C GLY A 87 -4.18 18.26 -10.95
N LEU A 88 -4.39 17.29 -11.83
CA LEU A 88 -3.53 16.13 -12.03
C LEU A 88 -3.13 16.07 -13.50
N TYR A 89 -1.83 15.99 -13.76
CA TYR A 89 -1.29 15.64 -15.06
C TYR A 89 -1.04 14.13 -15.12
N CYS A 90 -1.41 13.49 -16.23
CA CYS A 90 -1.31 12.06 -16.41
C CYS A 90 -0.62 11.73 -17.74
N ASP A 91 0.45 10.93 -17.69
CA ASP A 91 1.30 10.65 -18.86
C ASP A 91 1.40 9.15 -19.21
N GLY A 92 0.69 8.29 -18.51
CA GLY A 92 0.71 6.83 -18.67
C GLY A 92 0.15 6.34 -20.00
N PRO A 93 0.37 5.05 -20.35
CA PRO A 93 -0.19 4.46 -21.56
C PRO A 93 -1.67 4.75 -21.73
N ILE A 94 -2.49 4.62 -20.67
CA ILE A 94 -3.93 4.87 -20.75
C ILE A 94 -4.22 6.36 -21.00
N CYS A 95 -3.47 7.27 -20.38
CA CYS A 95 -3.64 8.72 -20.57
C CYS A 95 -3.09 9.24 -21.90
N ARG A 96 -2.24 8.46 -22.59
CA ARG A 96 -1.70 8.77 -23.92
C ARG A 96 -2.44 8.12 -25.08
N MET A 97 -3.43 7.28 -24.83
CA MET A 97 -4.23 6.63 -25.89
C MET A 97 -5.00 7.62 -26.78
N GLY A 98 -4.81 8.94 -26.62
CA GLY A 98 -5.38 9.95 -27.50
C GLY A 98 -6.90 9.92 -27.47
N ILE A 99 -7.46 9.41 -26.37
CA ILE A 99 -8.89 9.48 -26.12
C ILE A 99 -9.17 10.95 -25.86
N GLU A 100 -9.41 11.70 -26.93
CA GLU A 100 -9.71 13.13 -26.83
C GLU A 100 -10.88 13.30 -25.87
N LYS A 101 -10.72 14.18 -24.87
CA LYS A 101 -11.78 14.56 -23.93
C LYS A 101 -13.16 14.70 -24.63
N PRO A 102 -13.23 15.31 -25.84
CA PRO A 102 -14.46 15.36 -26.63
C PRO A 102 -14.74 14.19 -27.59
N TYR A 103 -13.84 13.28 -27.98
CA TYR A 103 -14.17 12.16 -28.90
C TYR A 103 -14.43 10.82 -28.23
N LEU A 104 -14.18 10.72 -26.93
CA LEU A 104 -14.98 9.83 -26.10
C LEU A 104 -16.48 10.22 -26.13
N MET A 105 -16.80 11.48 -26.52
CA MET A 105 -18.16 12.02 -26.79
C MET A 105 -18.74 11.65 -28.15
N VAL A 106 -17.91 11.37 -29.14
CA VAL A 106 -18.37 11.29 -30.54
C VAL A 106 -18.36 9.88 -31.13
N CYS A 107 -17.56 8.93 -30.63
CA CYS A 107 -17.71 7.52 -31.05
C CYS A 107 -18.93 6.80 -30.41
N CYS A 108 -19.76 7.54 -29.66
CA CYS A 108 -21.09 7.13 -29.20
C CYS A 108 -22.22 7.97 -29.82
N SER A 109 -21.96 8.76 -30.87
CA SER A 109 -22.93 9.69 -31.46
C SER A 109 -23.94 9.08 -32.43
N ARG A 110 -24.45 7.88 -32.14
CA ARG A 110 -25.81 7.48 -32.54
C ARG A 110 -26.65 6.85 -31.41
N LEU A 111 -26.17 6.82 -30.17
CA LEU A 111 -26.96 6.50 -28.97
C LEU A 111 -26.62 7.48 -27.81
N SER A 112 -27.19 8.68 -27.91
CA SER A 112 -26.76 9.94 -27.28
C SER A 112 -27.06 10.12 -25.77
N ARG A 113 -26.35 9.40 -24.88
CA ARG A 113 -26.18 9.74 -23.43
C ARG A 113 -25.13 8.88 -22.67
N ARG A 114 -24.16 8.27 -23.37
CA ARG A 114 -23.29 7.22 -22.81
C ARG A 114 -21.80 7.58 -22.70
N SER A 115 -21.38 8.74 -23.20
CA SER A 115 -19.97 9.09 -23.37
C SER A 115 -19.23 9.54 -22.11
N GLU A 116 -19.81 10.43 -21.30
CA GLU A 116 -19.10 10.98 -20.12
C GLU A 116 -18.66 9.83 -19.18
N LYS A 117 -19.31 8.67 -19.29
CA LYS A 117 -19.09 7.48 -18.50
C LYS A 117 -17.67 6.91 -18.59
N CYS A 118 -16.94 6.93 -19.72
CA CYS A 118 -15.64 6.23 -19.75
C CYS A 118 -14.49 6.99 -19.06
N ILE A 119 -14.44 8.33 -19.11
CA ILE A 119 -13.47 9.11 -18.31
C ILE A 119 -13.76 8.92 -16.82
N MET A 120 -15.04 8.91 -16.44
CA MET A 120 -15.41 8.65 -15.05
C MET A 120 -15.03 7.22 -14.62
N ILE A 121 -15.24 6.21 -15.47
CA ILE A 121 -14.79 4.83 -15.21
C ILE A 121 -13.28 4.79 -14.97
N LEU A 122 -12.50 5.53 -15.75
CA LEU A 122 -11.05 5.57 -15.58
C LEU A 122 -10.66 6.17 -14.22
N LYS A 123 -11.27 7.28 -13.81
CA LYS A 123 -11.07 7.89 -12.48
C LYS A 123 -11.50 6.94 -11.35
N ALA A 124 -12.61 6.21 -11.52
CA ALA A 124 -13.05 5.20 -10.57
C ALA A 124 -12.08 4.01 -10.47
N ILE A 125 -11.53 3.56 -11.59
CA ILE A 125 -10.52 2.48 -11.61
C ILE A 125 -9.29 2.91 -10.80
N LEU A 126 -8.79 4.13 -11.03
CA LEU A 126 -7.68 4.71 -10.27
C LEU A 126 -7.99 4.71 -8.77
N ALA A 127 -9.11 5.33 -8.38
CA ALA A 127 -9.52 5.42 -6.98
C ALA A 127 -9.77 4.04 -6.35
N PHE A 128 -10.36 3.10 -7.09
CA PHE A 128 -10.62 1.73 -6.62
C PHE A 128 -9.34 1.00 -6.24
N PHE A 129 -8.31 1.04 -7.08
CA PHE A 129 -7.05 0.37 -6.76
C PHE A 129 -6.27 1.07 -5.65
N THR A 130 -6.33 2.40 -5.58
CA THR A 130 -5.71 3.16 -4.48
C THR A 130 -6.39 2.89 -3.14
N ILE A 131 -7.72 2.93 -3.07
CA ILE A 131 -8.47 2.71 -1.83
C ILE A 131 -8.55 1.22 -1.47
N GLY A 132 -8.56 0.33 -2.47
CA GLY A 132 -8.72 -1.11 -2.30
C GLY A 132 -7.61 -1.80 -1.49
N THR A 133 -6.45 -1.17 -1.33
CA THR A 133 -5.37 -1.67 -0.45
C THR A 133 -5.67 -1.47 1.04
N LEU A 134 -6.49 -0.47 1.39
CA LEU A 134 -6.80 -0.15 2.79
C LEU A 134 -7.65 -1.24 3.47
N PRO A 135 -8.75 -1.75 2.87
CA PRO A 135 -9.52 -2.85 3.48
C PRO A 135 -8.67 -4.10 3.75
N THR A 136 -7.77 -4.45 2.82
CA THR A 136 -6.93 -5.65 2.96
C THR A 136 -5.90 -5.49 4.06
N PHE A 137 -5.31 -4.29 4.19
CA PHE A 137 -4.43 -3.96 5.30
C PHE A 137 -5.16 -3.94 6.65
N LEU A 138 -6.38 -3.37 6.70
CA LEU A 138 -7.18 -3.31 7.91
C LEU A 138 -7.65 -4.69 8.37
N PHE A 139 -8.00 -5.58 7.43
CA PHE A 139 -8.26 -6.98 7.76
C PHE A 139 -7.08 -7.61 8.52
N LEU A 140 -5.85 -7.45 8.00
CA LEU A 140 -4.65 -7.97 8.65
C LEU A 140 -4.42 -7.34 10.02
N LEU A 141 -4.57 -6.02 10.13
CA LEU A 141 -4.43 -5.27 11.37
C LEU A 141 -5.36 -5.82 12.46
N PHE A 142 -6.66 -5.92 12.16
CA PHE A 142 -7.62 -6.37 13.16
C PHE A 142 -7.49 -7.88 13.46
N ARG A 143 -7.14 -8.73 12.48
CA ARG A 143 -6.88 -10.15 12.75
C ARG A 143 -5.67 -10.33 13.65
N MET A 144 -4.58 -9.61 13.41
CA MET A 144 -3.40 -9.63 14.27
C MET A 144 -3.70 -9.11 15.67
N HIS A 145 -4.48 -8.04 15.78
CA HIS A 145 -4.94 -7.53 17.07
C HIS A 145 -5.72 -8.60 17.85
N GLN A 146 -6.71 -9.25 17.22
CA GLN A 146 -7.52 -10.30 17.84
C GLN A 146 -6.69 -11.53 18.24
N LEU A 147 -5.66 -11.89 17.46
CA LEU A 147 -4.74 -12.97 17.80
C LEU A 147 -3.93 -12.64 19.07
N ILE A 148 -3.42 -11.41 19.18
CA ILE A 148 -2.65 -10.94 20.34
C ILE A 148 -3.48 -10.99 21.62
N ILE A 149 -4.75 -10.59 21.55
CA ILE A 149 -5.62 -10.51 22.73
C ILE A 149 -6.39 -11.81 23.01
N ALA A 150 -6.22 -12.85 22.19
CA ALA A 150 -6.99 -14.09 22.29
C ALA A 150 -6.84 -14.75 23.68
N SER A 151 -5.65 -14.64 24.28
CA SER A 151 -5.28 -15.19 25.59
C SER A 151 -5.55 -14.25 26.77
N THR A 152 -6.08 -13.05 26.56
CA THR A 152 -6.44 -12.13 27.65
C THR A 152 -7.94 -12.04 27.86
N GLN A 153 -8.34 -11.59 29.05
CA GLN A 153 -9.73 -11.27 29.40
C GLN A 153 -10.12 -9.84 28.97
N SER A 154 -9.50 -9.30 27.91
CA SER A 154 -9.77 -7.93 27.49
C SER A 154 -11.20 -7.79 26.94
N ARG A 155 -11.89 -6.72 27.33
CA ARG A 155 -13.22 -6.34 26.81
C ARG A 155 -13.21 -5.98 25.32
N LEU A 156 -12.03 -5.70 24.73
CA LEU A 156 -11.87 -5.43 23.30
C LEU A 156 -11.76 -6.69 22.44
N LYS A 157 -11.94 -7.88 23.04
CA LYS A 157 -12.07 -9.14 22.31
C LYS A 157 -13.35 -9.14 21.51
N LEU A 158 -13.22 -9.11 20.19
CA LEU A 158 -14.37 -9.09 19.28
C LEU A 158 -14.70 -10.52 18.85
N SER A 159 -15.99 -10.83 18.78
CA SER A 159 -16.43 -12.08 18.16
C SER A 159 -16.06 -12.10 16.67
N ARG A 160 -15.89 -13.29 16.09
CA ARG A 160 -15.64 -13.43 14.63
C ARG A 160 -16.75 -12.83 13.77
N ARG A 161 -17.99 -12.79 14.27
CA ARG A 161 -19.13 -12.17 13.58
C ARG A 161 -19.01 -10.65 13.63
N THR A 162 -18.79 -10.09 14.82
CA THR A 162 -18.61 -8.65 15.03
C THR A 162 -17.44 -8.11 14.22
N LEU A 163 -16.30 -8.83 14.18
CA LEU A 163 -15.15 -8.42 13.38
C LEU A 163 -15.46 -8.38 11.87
N ARG A 164 -16.18 -9.38 11.34
CA ARG A 164 -16.58 -9.39 9.93
C ARG A 164 -17.53 -8.25 9.60
N ILE A 165 -18.49 -7.96 10.47
CA ILE A 165 -19.42 -6.85 10.30
C ILE A 165 -18.66 -5.51 10.33
N LEU A 166 -17.77 -5.32 11.31
CA LEU A 166 -16.94 -4.12 11.42
C LEU A 166 -16.10 -3.91 10.15
N LEU A 167 -15.41 -4.95 9.68
CA LEU A 167 -14.60 -4.88 8.46
C LEU A 167 -15.45 -4.61 7.21
N ALA A 168 -16.64 -5.20 7.11
CA ALA A 168 -17.56 -4.92 6.01
C ALA A 168 -18.02 -3.46 6.02
N LEU A 169 -18.39 -2.91 7.18
CA LEU A 169 -18.78 -1.51 7.34
C LEU A 169 -17.64 -0.56 6.99
N ILE A 170 -16.42 -0.82 7.48
CA ILE A 170 -15.24 -0.03 7.14
C ILE A 170 -14.94 -0.13 5.64
N SER A 171 -15.09 -1.31 5.03
CA SER A 171 -14.89 -1.48 3.59
C SER A 171 -15.92 -0.69 2.79
N VAL A 172 -17.20 -0.70 3.19
CA VAL A 172 -18.24 0.11 2.54
C VAL A 172 -17.94 1.61 2.66
N LEU A 173 -17.52 2.08 3.84
CA LEU A 173 -17.12 3.47 4.06
C LEU A 173 -15.90 3.86 3.21
N LEU A 174 -14.90 2.98 3.08
CA LEU A 174 -13.76 3.22 2.20
C LEU A 174 -14.21 3.26 0.73
N MET A 175 -15.04 2.30 0.31
CA MET A 175 -15.59 2.24 -1.04
C MET A 175 -16.49 3.43 -1.39
N SER A 176 -17.15 4.08 -0.44
CA SER A 176 -17.89 5.31 -0.73
C SER A 176 -16.97 6.45 -1.17
N ASN A 177 -15.69 6.47 -0.77
CA ASN A 177 -14.70 7.43 -1.29
C ASN A 177 -14.39 7.18 -2.78
N VAL A 178 -14.46 5.92 -3.24
CA VAL A 178 -14.34 5.64 -4.70
C VAL A 178 -15.51 6.28 -5.46
N ALA A 179 -16.72 6.17 -4.90
CA ALA A 179 -17.92 6.77 -5.48
C ALA A 179 -17.90 8.31 -5.40
N GLY A 180 -17.39 8.87 -4.30
CA GLY A 180 -17.19 10.29 -4.13
C GLY A 180 -16.17 10.83 -5.14
N PHE A 181 -14.98 10.21 -5.24
CA PHE A 181 -13.97 10.59 -6.22
C PHE A 181 -14.52 10.51 -7.66
N PHE A 182 -15.27 9.46 -7.99
CA PHE A 182 -15.95 9.34 -9.27
C PHE A 182 -16.91 10.51 -9.56
N SER A 183 -17.67 10.96 -8.56
CA SER A 183 -18.71 11.98 -8.72
C SER A 183 -18.17 13.41 -8.68
N PHE A 184 -17.19 13.66 -7.82
CA PHE A 184 -16.72 15.00 -7.46
C PHE A 184 -15.37 15.37 -8.10
N ALA A 185 -14.56 14.40 -8.55
CA ALA A 185 -13.31 14.67 -9.28
C ALA A 185 -13.56 15.01 -10.76
N ARG A 186 -14.62 15.76 -11.06
CA ARG A 186 -14.91 16.28 -12.41
C ARG A 186 -14.05 17.50 -12.70
N ASP A 187 -13.84 17.78 -13.99
CA ASP A 187 -13.11 18.97 -14.40
C ASP A 187 -13.95 20.22 -14.04
N CYS A 188 -13.30 21.33 -13.70
CA CYS A 188 -14.00 22.58 -13.37
C CYS A 188 -14.77 23.11 -14.59
N SER A 189 -15.80 23.90 -14.30
CA SER A 189 -16.63 24.54 -15.32
C SER A 189 -15.81 25.33 -16.35
N ASN A 190 -14.75 26.00 -15.89
CA ASN A 190 -13.88 26.84 -16.70
C ASN A 190 -12.64 26.09 -17.25
N SER A 191 -12.56 24.77 -17.11
CA SER A 191 -11.39 23.97 -17.52
C SER A 191 -11.03 24.16 -19.00
N THR A 192 -12.03 24.24 -19.88
CA THR A 192 -11.79 24.49 -21.30
C THR A 192 -11.24 25.88 -21.56
N GLU A 193 -11.64 26.88 -20.78
CA GLU A 193 -11.11 28.24 -20.91
C GLU A 193 -9.67 28.27 -20.42
N MET A 194 -9.37 27.69 -19.26
CA MET A 194 -8.01 27.55 -18.73
C MET A 194 -7.07 26.84 -19.71
N GLU A 195 -7.58 25.87 -20.47
CA GLU A 195 -6.81 25.19 -21.51
C GLU A 195 -6.72 25.96 -22.84
N LYS A 196 -7.74 26.77 -23.19
CA LYS A 196 -7.87 27.47 -24.49
C LYS A 196 -7.29 28.87 -24.48
N VAL A 197 -7.07 29.49 -23.32
CA VAL A 197 -6.49 30.85 -23.21
C VAL A 197 -5.04 30.93 -23.76
N GLY A 198 -4.50 29.85 -24.34
CA GLY A 198 -3.38 29.90 -25.30
C GLY A 198 -3.74 30.30 -26.74
N ALA A 199 -5.02 30.53 -27.07
CA ALA A 199 -5.48 31.02 -28.36
C ALA A 199 -5.92 32.49 -28.22
N PHE A 200 -4.98 33.38 -28.54
CA PHE A 200 -5.09 34.83 -28.74
C PHE A 200 -6.54 35.30 -29.01
N THR A 201 -7.26 35.70 -27.96
CA THR A 201 -8.57 36.36 -28.08
C THR A 201 -8.42 37.78 -27.52
N THR A 202 -8.40 38.75 -28.41
CA THR A 202 -7.99 40.16 -28.20
C THR A 202 -8.98 41.03 -27.41
N LEU A 203 -10.02 40.47 -26.80
CA LEU A 203 -11.15 41.27 -26.31
C LEU A 203 -11.27 41.44 -24.78
N HIS A 204 -10.44 40.78 -23.96
CA HIS A 204 -10.41 41.04 -22.50
C HIS A 204 -8.97 41.01 -21.94
N PRO A 205 -8.38 42.16 -21.57
CA PRO A 205 -6.95 42.28 -21.21
C PRO A 205 -6.58 41.79 -19.80
N MET A 206 -7.31 40.83 -19.19
CA MET A 206 -7.03 40.38 -17.83
C MET A 206 -6.90 38.86 -17.62
N THR A 207 -6.97 38.05 -18.67
CA THR A 207 -6.70 36.60 -18.57
C THR A 207 -5.47 36.27 -19.41
N SER A 208 -4.30 36.67 -18.89
CA SER A 208 -3.00 36.24 -19.40
C SER A 208 -2.97 34.72 -19.47
N GLN A 209 -2.56 34.18 -20.63
CA GLN A 209 -2.25 32.76 -20.81
C GLN A 209 -1.47 32.23 -19.61
N ILE A 210 -1.92 31.12 -19.02
CA ILE A 210 -1.16 30.42 -17.98
C ILE A 210 -0.12 29.56 -18.72
N PRO A 211 1.15 30.00 -18.83
CA PRO A 211 2.16 29.28 -19.62
C PRO A 211 2.33 27.84 -19.12
N ASP A 212 2.19 27.64 -17.80
CA ASP A 212 2.28 26.37 -17.09
C ASP A 212 1.33 25.29 -17.64
N LEU A 213 0.08 25.63 -17.95
CA LEU A 213 -0.89 24.64 -18.47
C LEU A 213 -0.73 24.42 -19.97
N SER A 214 -0.35 25.48 -20.69
CA SER A 214 -0.18 25.42 -22.15
C SER A 214 0.99 24.53 -22.57
N TRP A 215 2.09 24.55 -21.81
CA TRP A 215 3.23 23.68 -22.10
C TRP A 215 2.90 22.21 -21.80
N LEU A 216 2.19 21.91 -20.70
CA LEU A 216 1.74 20.55 -20.36
C LEU A 216 0.82 19.99 -21.44
N LYS A 217 -0.10 20.81 -21.97
CA LYS A 217 -0.94 20.42 -23.10
C LYS A 217 -0.13 20.11 -24.35
N LYS A 218 0.89 20.93 -24.67
CA LYS A 218 1.81 20.68 -25.81
C LYS A 218 2.64 19.41 -25.64
N ARG A 219 2.99 19.06 -24.40
CA ARG A 219 3.73 17.83 -24.06
C ARG A 219 2.94 16.55 -24.36
N GLY A 220 1.60 16.63 -24.36
CA GLY A 220 0.69 15.51 -24.56
C GLY A 220 0.10 15.00 -23.24
N GLY A 221 -0.43 13.77 -23.26
CA GLY A 221 -1.08 13.19 -22.07
C GLY A 221 -2.46 13.78 -21.78
N THR A 222 -2.96 13.52 -20.57
CA THR A 222 -4.29 13.98 -20.12
C THR A 222 -4.14 14.89 -18.91
N LEU A 223 -4.79 16.05 -18.97
CA LEU A 223 -4.83 17.03 -17.90
C LEU A 223 -6.19 16.98 -17.20
N PHE A 224 -6.24 16.71 -15.90
CA PHE A 224 -7.45 16.79 -15.10
C PHE A 224 -7.43 18.10 -14.31
N LEU A 225 -8.17 19.11 -14.76
CA LEU A 225 -8.25 20.41 -14.10
C LEU A 225 -9.51 20.48 -13.24
N ILE A 226 -9.34 20.30 -11.94
CA ILE A 226 -10.41 20.31 -10.94
C ILE A 226 -10.75 21.75 -10.51
N GLY A 227 -9.81 22.68 -10.61
CA GLY A 227 -10.03 24.08 -10.24
C GLY A 227 -8.77 24.94 -10.13
N MET A 228 -8.99 26.23 -9.93
CA MET A 228 -7.93 27.21 -9.67
C MET A 228 -7.35 27.03 -8.26
N PRO A 229 -6.17 27.59 -7.95
CA PRO A 229 -5.61 27.58 -6.59
C PRO A 229 -6.63 28.05 -5.54
N GLY A 230 -6.87 27.23 -4.51
CA GLY A 230 -7.87 27.48 -3.46
C GLY A 230 -9.34 27.27 -3.86
N GLN A 231 -9.62 26.97 -5.13
CA GLN A 231 -10.96 26.87 -5.70
C GLN A 231 -11.19 25.52 -6.39
N ALA A 232 -11.09 24.43 -5.63
CA ALA A 232 -11.32 23.08 -6.14
C ALA A 232 -12.81 22.72 -6.43
N GLU A 233 -13.66 23.72 -6.74
CA GLU A 233 -15.12 23.62 -6.98
C GLU A 233 -15.79 22.42 -6.27
N PHE A 234 -16.01 21.33 -7.01
CA PHE A 234 -16.75 20.14 -6.56
C PHE A 234 -15.91 19.17 -5.72
N PHE A 235 -14.59 19.20 -5.85
CA PHE A 235 -13.68 18.28 -5.18
C PHE A 235 -13.53 18.55 -3.68
N LYS A 236 -13.98 19.73 -3.21
CA LYS A 236 -14.08 20.02 -1.77
C LYS A 236 -15.00 19.03 -1.05
N GLU A 237 -16.09 18.59 -1.70
CA GLU A 237 -17.02 17.60 -1.13
C GLU A 237 -16.36 16.22 -0.99
N GLU A 238 -15.54 15.81 -1.97
CA GLU A 238 -14.76 14.57 -1.87
C GLU A 238 -13.74 14.63 -0.75
N LEU A 239 -13.07 15.77 -0.57
CA LEU A 239 -12.14 15.91 0.55
C LEU A 239 -12.84 15.86 1.89
N LEU A 240 -14.04 16.42 2.00
CA LEU A 240 -14.84 16.31 3.21
C LEU A 240 -15.22 14.85 3.48
N LEU A 241 -15.66 14.11 2.46
CA LEU A 241 -15.97 12.69 2.56
C LEU A 241 -14.75 11.86 3.01
N LEU A 242 -13.58 12.14 2.43
CA LEU A 242 -12.32 11.49 2.79
C LEU A 242 -11.90 11.83 4.23
N ALA A 243 -11.98 13.10 4.61
CA ALA A 243 -11.67 13.54 5.96
C ALA A 243 -12.60 12.90 7.00
N CYS A 244 -13.90 12.83 6.73
CA CYS A 244 -14.86 12.12 7.58
C CYS A 244 -14.52 10.63 7.67
N SER A 245 -14.17 9.98 6.57
CA SER A 245 -13.78 8.57 6.54
C SER A 245 -12.52 8.31 7.40
N ILE A 246 -11.50 9.17 7.27
CA ILE A 246 -10.27 9.10 8.07
C ILE A 246 -10.59 9.34 9.55
N ALA A 247 -11.36 10.38 9.87
CA ALA A 247 -11.73 10.72 11.25
C ALA A 247 -12.53 9.60 11.92
N LEU A 248 -13.34 8.86 11.18
CA LEU A 248 -14.07 7.70 11.68
C LEU A 248 -13.16 6.48 11.87
N ILE A 249 -12.27 6.18 10.92
CA ILE A 249 -11.47 4.93 10.92
C ILE A 249 -10.23 5.06 11.83
N ALA A 250 -9.54 6.20 11.81
CA ALA A 250 -8.26 6.38 12.49
C ALA A 250 -8.31 6.12 14.01
N PRO A 251 -9.35 6.54 14.76
CA PRO A 251 -9.47 6.21 16.18
C PRO A 251 -9.50 4.71 16.43
N PHE A 252 -10.22 3.91 15.62
CA PHE A 252 -10.27 2.45 15.79
C PHE A 252 -8.90 1.81 15.58
N ILE A 253 -8.17 2.25 14.54
CA ILE A 253 -6.81 1.80 14.27
C ILE A 253 -5.87 2.15 15.44
N GLY A 254 -5.94 3.40 15.90
CA GLY A 254 -5.15 3.91 17.02
C GLY A 254 -5.41 3.13 18.30
N CYS A 255 -6.68 2.98 18.69
CA CYS A 255 -7.09 2.22 19.87
C CYS A 255 -6.66 0.75 19.78
N ALA A 256 -6.88 0.07 18.65
CA ALA A 256 -6.47 -1.31 18.47
C ALA A 256 -4.94 -1.46 18.62
N THR A 257 -4.18 -0.56 18.01
CA THR A 257 -2.71 -0.60 18.06
C THR A 257 -2.19 -0.32 19.48
N LEU A 258 -2.67 0.74 20.12
CA LEU A 258 -2.28 1.11 21.48
C LEU A 258 -2.64 0.00 22.48
N HIS A 259 -3.85 -0.56 22.38
CA HIS A 259 -4.28 -1.65 23.24
C HIS A 259 -3.43 -2.91 23.04
N SER A 260 -3.08 -3.27 21.79
CA SER A 260 -2.11 -4.35 21.54
C SER A 260 -0.80 -4.09 22.28
N ILE A 261 -0.22 -2.90 22.15
CA ILE A 261 1.06 -2.56 22.82
C ILE A 261 0.95 -2.70 24.34
N ILE A 262 -0.15 -2.26 24.94
CA ILE A 262 -0.38 -2.35 26.40
C ILE A 262 -0.47 -3.82 26.84
N VAL A 263 -1.32 -4.61 26.19
CA VAL A 263 -1.51 -6.04 26.49
C VAL A 263 -0.18 -6.79 26.43
N LEU A 264 0.63 -6.49 25.42
CA LEU A 264 1.89 -7.18 25.17
C LEU A 264 3.00 -6.80 26.16
N ARG A 265 2.92 -5.60 26.73
CA ARG A 265 3.79 -5.22 27.85
C ARG A 265 3.42 -5.98 29.11
N GLY A 266 2.13 -6.24 29.35
CA GLY A 266 1.64 -6.99 30.51
C GLY A 266 1.92 -8.50 30.45
N GLN A 267 1.84 -9.12 29.26
CA GLN A 267 2.03 -10.57 29.09
C GLN A 267 3.49 -11.05 29.24
N LYS A 268 4.45 -10.15 29.45
CA LYS A 268 5.88 -10.49 29.50
C LYS A 268 6.25 -11.49 30.60
N GLN A 269 5.43 -11.64 31.63
CA GLN A 269 5.71 -12.51 32.78
C GLN A 269 5.14 -13.93 32.66
N LEU A 270 4.18 -14.16 31.75
CA LEU A 270 3.39 -15.40 31.73
C LEU A 270 3.74 -16.36 30.58
N MET A 271 4.55 -15.94 29.61
CA MET A 271 4.85 -16.75 28.42
C MET A 271 6.28 -17.27 28.43
N SER A 272 6.50 -18.43 27.78
CA SER A 272 7.85 -18.92 27.55
C SER A 272 8.69 -17.90 26.78
N SER A 273 9.99 -17.85 27.09
CA SER A 273 10.93 -16.88 26.51
C SER A 273 10.96 -16.92 24.97
N MET A 274 10.73 -18.10 24.37
CA MET A 274 10.69 -18.27 22.91
C MET A 274 9.41 -17.74 22.27
N THR A 275 8.25 -18.00 22.87
CA THR A 275 6.96 -17.49 22.37
C THR A 275 6.89 -15.97 22.53
N GLN A 276 7.33 -15.46 23.68
CA GLN A 276 7.41 -14.02 23.95
C GLN A 276 8.30 -13.31 22.93
N ARG A 277 9.47 -13.87 22.60
CA ARG A 277 10.39 -13.30 21.60
C ARG A 277 9.77 -13.27 20.21
N SER A 278 9.00 -14.30 19.84
CA SER A 278 8.35 -14.38 18.53
C SER A 278 7.20 -13.39 18.40
N GLN A 279 6.34 -13.30 19.43
CA GLN A 279 5.27 -12.31 19.48
C GLN A 279 5.82 -10.88 19.45
N SER A 280 6.78 -10.55 20.32
CA SER A 280 7.41 -9.22 20.39
C SER A 280 7.95 -8.75 19.04
N ARG A 281 8.51 -9.67 18.24
CA ARG A 281 8.96 -9.38 16.88
C ARG A 281 7.80 -9.03 15.95
N LEU A 282 6.75 -9.85 15.91
CA LEU A 282 5.58 -9.63 15.07
C LEU A 282 4.97 -8.24 15.31
N ILE A 283 4.83 -7.87 16.58
CA ILE A 283 4.28 -6.56 16.99
C ILE A 283 5.17 -5.42 16.53
N ARG A 284 6.48 -5.58 16.68
CA ARG A 284 7.43 -4.57 16.22
C ARG A 284 7.33 -4.39 14.71
N VAL A 285 7.20 -5.48 13.94
CA VAL A 285 6.97 -5.39 12.48
C VAL A 285 5.69 -4.62 12.21
N PHE A 286 4.61 -5.01 12.86
CA PHE A 286 3.29 -4.43 12.69
C PHE A 286 3.26 -2.92 13.02
N PHE A 287 3.88 -2.52 14.13
CA PHE A 287 3.99 -1.12 14.52
C PHE A 287 4.81 -0.29 13.53
N ILE A 288 5.93 -0.83 13.04
CA ILE A 288 6.73 -0.16 12.00
C ILE A 288 5.94 -0.06 10.69
N GLN A 289 5.15 -1.07 10.33
CA GLN A 289 4.25 -1.00 9.16
C GLN A 289 3.20 0.11 9.32
N LEU A 290 2.60 0.26 10.50
CA LEU A 290 1.63 1.33 10.74
C LEU A 290 2.26 2.72 10.63
N ILE A 291 3.45 2.91 11.19
CA ILE A 291 4.25 4.13 10.99
C ILE A 291 4.52 4.34 9.50
N GLY A 292 4.91 3.29 8.79
CA GLY A 292 5.12 3.30 7.35
C GLY A 292 3.88 3.79 6.59
N VAL A 293 2.70 3.24 6.87
CA VAL A 293 1.43 3.71 6.25
C VAL A 293 1.17 5.18 6.56
N HIS A 294 1.44 5.64 7.79
CA HIS A 294 1.26 7.05 8.12
C HIS A 294 2.17 7.96 7.27
N PHE A 295 3.47 7.64 7.19
CA PHE A 295 4.47 8.46 6.50
C PHE A 295 4.44 8.33 4.97
N PHE A 296 4.15 7.16 4.43
CA PHE A 296 4.20 6.88 2.99
C PHE A 296 2.81 6.85 2.34
N TYR A 297 1.71 6.94 3.09
CA TYR A 297 0.37 6.99 2.50
C TYR A 297 -0.42 8.18 3.03
N LEU A 298 -0.76 8.19 4.32
CA LEU A 298 -1.72 9.16 4.86
C LEU A 298 -1.19 10.58 4.80
N PHE A 299 0.05 10.80 5.25
CA PHE A 299 0.69 12.12 5.25
C PHE A 299 0.87 12.69 3.83
N PRO A 300 1.56 12.01 2.88
CA PRO A 300 1.77 12.56 1.54
C PRO A 300 0.44 12.76 0.80
N LEU A 301 -0.52 11.84 0.93
CA LEU A 301 -1.85 12.01 0.34
C LEU A 301 -2.55 13.25 0.90
N SER A 302 -2.59 13.42 2.23
CA SER A 302 -3.20 14.58 2.87
C SER A 302 -2.53 15.89 2.43
N MET A 303 -1.20 15.91 2.32
CA MET A 303 -0.46 17.09 1.87
C MET A 303 -0.74 17.42 0.40
N MET A 304 -0.77 16.41 -0.49
CA MET A 304 -1.13 16.61 -1.91
C MET A 304 -2.54 17.20 -2.05
N LEU A 305 -3.52 16.64 -1.32
CA LEU A 305 -4.91 17.10 -1.35
C LEU A 305 -5.07 18.50 -0.72
N MET A 306 -4.38 18.79 0.38
CA MET A 306 -4.34 20.12 0.99
C MET A 306 -3.77 21.15 0.00
N TYR A 307 -2.66 20.82 -0.67
CA TYR A 307 -2.02 21.71 -1.65
C TYR A 307 -2.89 21.97 -2.89
N MET A 308 -3.79 21.04 -3.23
CA MET A 308 -4.74 21.21 -4.32
C MET A 308 -5.96 22.06 -3.94
N THR A 309 -6.28 22.21 -2.65
CA THR A 309 -7.60 22.74 -2.24
C THR A 309 -7.54 23.99 -1.39
N ILE A 310 -6.46 24.17 -0.64
CA ILE A 310 -6.16 25.40 0.08
C ILE A 310 -5.09 26.13 -0.71
N ASP A 311 -5.30 27.41 -1.00
CA ASP A 311 -4.23 28.23 -1.52
C ASP A 311 -3.21 28.45 -0.40
N ILE A 312 -2.10 27.73 -0.49
CA ILE A 312 -1.02 27.76 0.50
C ILE A 312 0.12 28.71 0.11
N THR A 313 -0.03 29.45 -0.99
CA THR A 313 1.02 30.33 -1.54
C THR A 313 1.35 31.50 -0.62
N TRP A 314 0.45 31.83 0.30
CA TRP A 314 0.67 32.84 1.34
C TRP A 314 1.49 32.32 2.55
N ILE A 315 1.51 30.99 2.79
CA ILE A 315 2.27 30.37 3.88
C ILE A 315 3.65 29.93 3.38
N PHE A 316 3.69 29.23 2.24
CA PHE A 316 4.88 28.56 1.74
C PHE A 316 5.43 29.27 0.51
N SER A 317 6.75 29.44 0.47
CA SER A 317 7.40 29.93 -0.75
C SER A 317 7.22 28.94 -1.90
N THR A 318 7.27 29.44 -3.14
CA THR A 318 7.12 28.63 -4.37
C THR A 318 8.10 27.45 -4.44
N TRP A 319 9.29 27.58 -3.85
CA TRP A 319 10.26 26.49 -3.72
C TRP A 319 9.72 25.30 -2.89
N HIS A 320 9.10 25.57 -1.75
CA HIS A 320 8.53 24.52 -0.90
C HIS A 320 7.37 23.80 -1.57
N ILE A 321 6.53 24.52 -2.33
CA ILE A 321 5.43 23.93 -3.09
C ILE A 321 5.99 23.00 -4.17
N THR A 322 7.01 23.45 -4.91
CA THR A 322 7.64 22.66 -5.98
C THR A 322 8.31 21.40 -5.44
N ILE A 323 9.09 21.50 -4.36
CA ILE A 323 9.70 20.33 -3.70
C ILE A 323 8.59 19.40 -3.19
N GLY A 324 7.54 19.95 -2.58
CA GLY A 324 6.40 19.20 -2.08
C GLY A 324 5.68 18.40 -3.17
N ARG A 325 5.41 19.00 -4.34
CA ARG A 325 4.79 18.32 -5.51
C ARG A 325 5.52 17.03 -5.86
N CYS A 326 6.85 17.10 -5.95
CA CYS A 326 7.69 15.96 -6.31
C CYS A 326 7.83 14.97 -5.14
N ALA A 327 8.17 15.45 -3.95
CA ALA A 327 8.48 14.61 -2.79
C ALA A 327 7.27 13.82 -2.29
N PHE A 328 6.10 14.45 -2.15
CA PHE A 328 4.92 13.75 -1.62
C PHE A 328 4.44 12.65 -2.55
N LEU A 329 4.53 12.86 -3.86
CA LEU A 329 4.21 11.84 -4.85
C LEU A 329 5.17 10.64 -4.78
N ILE A 330 6.47 10.89 -4.61
CA ILE A 330 7.47 9.82 -4.43
C ILE A 330 7.20 9.06 -3.12
N PHE A 331 6.95 9.76 -2.01
CA PHE A 331 6.60 9.09 -0.75
C PHE A 331 5.33 8.26 -0.88
N PHE A 332 4.30 8.80 -1.54
CA PHE A 332 3.05 8.09 -1.77
C PHE A 332 3.23 6.79 -2.55
N THR A 333 4.01 6.84 -3.63
CA THR A 333 4.27 5.67 -4.49
C THR A 333 5.16 4.61 -3.82
N LEU A 334 5.93 4.97 -2.79
CA LEU A 334 6.76 4.03 -2.03
C LEU A 334 5.99 3.19 -1.01
N GLU A 335 4.69 3.44 -0.77
CA GLU A 335 3.89 2.71 0.22
C GLU A 335 3.93 1.19 0.05
N GLY A 336 3.63 0.68 -1.15
CA GLY A 336 3.60 -0.75 -1.40
C GLY A 336 4.98 -1.43 -1.22
N THR A 337 6.03 -0.71 -1.61
CA THR A 337 7.42 -1.17 -1.50
C THR A 337 7.90 -1.16 -0.05
N GLN A 338 7.62 -0.12 0.74
CA GLN A 338 8.05 -0.07 2.15
C GLN A 338 7.37 -1.14 3.00
N LEU A 339 6.07 -1.40 2.79
CA LEU A 339 5.36 -2.46 3.53
C LEU A 339 5.98 -3.84 3.28
N SER A 340 6.36 -4.08 2.02
CA SER A 340 7.03 -5.29 1.57
C SER A 340 8.44 -5.43 2.15
N LEU A 341 9.22 -4.35 2.12
CA LEU A 341 10.57 -4.32 2.68
C LEU A 341 10.56 -4.53 4.20
N ILE A 342 9.65 -3.90 4.94
CA ILE A 342 9.53 -4.10 6.39
C ILE A 342 9.23 -5.56 6.70
N PHE A 343 8.33 -6.18 5.94
CA PHE A 343 7.99 -7.59 6.12
C PHE A 343 9.20 -8.51 5.87
N LEU A 344 9.96 -8.28 4.79
CA LEU A 344 11.17 -9.06 4.48
C LEU A 344 12.28 -8.86 5.52
N LEU A 345 12.63 -7.60 5.82
CA LEU A 345 13.77 -7.25 6.66
C LEU A 345 13.57 -7.64 8.13
N LYS A 346 12.32 -7.69 8.59
CA LYS A 346 12.00 -8.05 9.98
C LYS A 346 11.68 -9.54 10.15
N ASN A 347 11.52 -10.31 9.09
CA ASN A 347 11.31 -11.75 9.21
C ASN A 347 12.65 -12.49 9.45
N PRO A 348 12.84 -13.13 10.62
CA PRO A 348 14.09 -13.84 10.92
C PRO A 348 14.31 -15.07 10.02
N LEU A 349 13.25 -15.66 9.46
CA LEU A 349 13.37 -16.78 8.54
C LEU A 349 14.14 -16.39 7.28
N HIS A 350 14.01 -15.14 6.82
CA HIS A 350 14.79 -14.64 5.70
C HIS A 350 16.29 -14.65 6.01
N ARG A 351 16.67 -14.26 7.23
CA ARG A 351 18.08 -14.31 7.68
C ARG A 351 18.62 -15.73 7.79
N GLN A 352 17.76 -16.72 7.97
CA GLN A 352 18.16 -18.11 7.93
C GLN A 352 18.29 -18.56 6.47
N VAL A 353 17.29 -18.35 5.62
CA VAL A 353 17.35 -18.75 4.21
C VAL A 353 18.55 -18.14 3.48
N SER A 354 18.93 -16.89 3.77
CA SER A 354 20.15 -16.30 3.20
C SER A 354 21.42 -17.09 3.58
N LYS A 355 21.53 -17.51 4.86
CA LYS A 355 22.64 -18.35 5.34
C LYS A 355 22.63 -19.76 4.75
N TRP A 356 21.44 -20.31 4.47
CA TRP A 356 21.32 -21.63 3.84
C TRP A 356 21.76 -21.57 2.39
N SER A 357 21.41 -20.50 1.66
CA SER A 357 21.89 -20.31 0.28
C SER A 357 23.43 -20.25 0.20
N GLU A 358 24.09 -19.63 1.19
CA GLU A 358 25.56 -19.68 1.28
C GLU A 358 26.04 -21.10 1.54
N THR A 359 25.49 -21.79 2.55
CA THR A 359 25.95 -23.12 2.95
C THR A 359 25.74 -24.18 1.87
N ASP A 360 24.61 -24.12 1.15
CA ASP A 360 24.27 -25.03 0.05
C ASP A 360 25.08 -24.73 -1.22
N LEU A 361 25.39 -23.44 -1.51
CA LEU A 361 26.36 -23.12 -2.56
C LEU A 361 27.73 -23.70 -2.22
N TYR A 362 28.20 -23.51 -0.99
CA TYR A 362 29.50 -24.04 -0.55
C TYR A 362 29.54 -25.56 -0.61
N THR A 363 28.50 -26.26 -0.16
CA THR A 363 28.48 -27.73 -0.24
C THR A 363 28.31 -28.25 -1.67
N SER A 364 27.58 -27.57 -2.56
CA SER A 364 27.50 -27.97 -3.97
C SER A 364 28.82 -27.79 -4.72
N VAL A 365 29.56 -26.70 -4.45
CA VAL A 365 30.89 -26.45 -5.03
C VAL A 365 31.91 -27.44 -4.48
N TYR A 366 31.89 -27.75 -3.19
CA TYR A 366 32.82 -28.73 -2.60
C TYR A 366 32.53 -30.19 -3.02
N ARG A 367 31.29 -30.51 -3.38
CA ARG A 367 30.92 -31.84 -3.89
C ARG A 367 31.28 -32.02 -5.36
N SER A 368 31.42 -30.93 -6.12
CA SER A 368 31.84 -30.93 -7.52
C SER A 368 33.38 -30.94 -7.71
N SER A 369 34.17 -30.73 -6.66
CA SER A 369 35.63 -30.63 -6.72
C SER A 369 36.38 -31.80 -6.06
N LYS A 370 35.70 -32.91 -5.75
CA LYS A 370 36.41 -34.16 -5.47
C LYS A 370 36.72 -34.89 -6.79
N PRO A 371 37.99 -34.96 -7.24
CA PRO A 371 38.36 -35.87 -8.30
C PRO A 371 38.10 -37.30 -7.82
N SER A 372 37.38 -38.07 -8.64
CA SER A 372 37.14 -39.50 -8.45
C SER A 372 38.46 -40.28 -8.55
N PHE A 373 39.25 -40.30 -7.48
CA PHE A 373 40.21 -41.38 -7.24
C PHE A 373 39.56 -42.38 -6.27
N CYS A 374 38.80 -43.31 -6.84
CA CYS A 374 38.40 -44.54 -6.15
C CYS A 374 39.48 -45.59 -6.40
N LEU A 375 40.35 -45.77 -5.40
CA LEU A 375 41.21 -46.93 -5.27
C LEU A 375 40.40 -48.01 -4.53
N LEU A 376 40.13 -49.11 -5.23
CA LEU A 376 39.48 -50.32 -4.72
C LEU A 376 40.30 -50.93 -3.58
N ALA A 377 39.71 -51.06 -2.40
CA ALA A 377 40.14 -52.03 -1.40
C ALA A 377 38.97 -52.44 -0.49
N SER A 378 38.39 -53.58 -0.86
CA SER A 378 37.82 -54.67 -0.05
C SER A 378 37.32 -54.40 1.38
N GLY A 379 36.07 -54.81 1.62
CA GLY A 379 35.78 -55.67 2.77
C GLY A 379 34.83 -55.12 3.84
N LYS A 380 33.55 -55.48 3.70
CA LYS A 380 32.46 -55.46 4.71
C LYS A 380 32.04 -54.08 5.24
N VAL A 381 30.73 -53.91 5.37
CA VAL A 381 30.00 -53.51 6.61
C VAL A 381 28.70 -52.74 6.29
N HIS A 382 27.62 -53.26 6.90
CA HIS A 382 26.31 -52.70 7.24
C HIS A 382 25.49 -51.87 6.23
N LEU A 383 24.37 -52.49 5.85
CA LEU A 383 23.13 -51.86 5.39
C LEU A 383 22.63 -50.86 6.46
N LEU A 384 22.70 -49.56 6.17
CA LEU A 384 21.99 -48.53 6.93
C LEU A 384 20.97 -47.86 6.01
N LEU A 385 19.70 -48.06 6.37
CA LEU A 385 18.53 -47.38 5.83
C LEU A 385 18.66 -45.84 6.01
N PRO A 386 18.08 -45.03 5.11
CA PRO A 386 18.05 -43.59 5.27
C PRO A 386 17.17 -43.20 6.46
N VAL A 387 17.78 -42.51 7.42
CA VAL A 387 17.17 -41.87 8.57
C VAL A 387 16.17 -40.81 8.10
N VAL A 388 14.90 -41.07 8.36
CA VAL A 388 13.82 -40.08 8.38
C VAL A 388 14.11 -39.12 9.54
N PHE A 389 14.32 -37.83 9.25
CA PHE A 389 14.35 -36.78 10.27
C PHE A 389 12.92 -36.44 10.69
N ASP A 390 12.32 -37.31 11.50
CA ASP A 390 11.31 -36.88 12.46
C ASP A 390 12.03 -36.38 13.70
N LYS A 391 11.97 -35.08 13.97
CA LYS A 391 12.22 -34.56 15.31
C LYS A 391 10.88 -34.37 16.01
N PRO A 392 10.39 -35.34 16.79
CA PRO A 392 9.46 -35.02 17.84
C PRO A 392 10.20 -34.16 18.89
N TYR A 393 9.48 -33.17 19.40
CA TYR A 393 9.90 -32.39 20.57
C TYR A 393 10.34 -33.32 21.71
N PRO A 394 11.39 -32.98 22.48
CA PRO A 394 11.66 -33.67 23.73
C PRO A 394 10.52 -33.33 24.69
N GLN A 395 9.62 -34.30 24.91
CA GLN A 395 8.88 -34.35 26.16
C GLN A 395 9.89 -34.67 27.25
N HIS A 396 10.22 -33.68 28.06
CA HIS A 396 10.77 -33.94 29.38
C HIS A 396 9.67 -34.64 30.18
N GLY A 397 9.72 -35.97 30.18
CA GLY A 397 9.08 -36.78 31.19
C GLY A 397 9.85 -36.63 32.49
N ASN A 398 9.27 -35.91 33.44
CA ASN A 398 9.45 -36.26 34.84
C ASN A 398 8.31 -37.20 35.20
N GLY A 399 8.71 -38.40 35.64
CA GLY A 399 7.80 -39.40 36.15
C GLY A 399 7.11 -38.96 37.44
N GLU A 400 6.04 -39.68 37.73
CA GLU A 400 5.52 -39.95 39.07
C GLU A 400 5.08 -38.73 39.89
N THR A 401 3.86 -38.25 39.62
CA THR A 401 2.83 -38.01 40.64
C THR A 401 1.61 -37.33 40.00
N SER A 402 0.66 -38.11 39.44
CA SER A 402 -0.74 -37.69 39.43
C SER A 402 -1.69 -38.83 39.09
N ALA A 403 -1.70 -39.87 39.93
CA ALA A 403 -2.84 -40.77 40.05
C ALA A 403 -4.04 -40.11 40.80
N ASN A 404 -4.02 -38.79 41.02
CA ASN A 404 -5.01 -38.08 41.85
C ASN A 404 -5.81 -36.97 41.14
N ILE A 405 -5.62 -36.72 39.84
CA ILE A 405 -6.43 -35.71 39.11
C ILE A 405 -7.67 -36.32 38.41
N SER A 406 -7.76 -37.65 38.31
CA SER A 406 -8.98 -38.32 37.82
C SER A 406 -10.12 -38.32 38.86
N LYS A 407 -9.82 -37.96 40.13
CA LYS A 407 -10.82 -37.88 41.22
C LYS A 407 -11.33 -36.45 41.49
N ALA A 408 -10.81 -35.44 40.77
CA ALA A 408 -11.27 -34.05 40.89
C ALA A 408 -12.18 -33.61 39.72
N ILE A 409 -12.43 -34.50 38.75
CA ILE A 409 -13.30 -34.24 37.59
C ILE A 409 -14.75 -34.70 37.87
N SER A 410 -15.05 -35.31 39.02
CA SER A 410 -16.41 -35.75 39.39
C SER A 410 -17.23 -34.73 40.20
N ASP A 411 -16.64 -33.65 40.71
CA ASP A 411 -17.27 -32.81 41.75
C ASP A 411 -17.54 -31.35 41.36
N LEU A 412 -17.79 -31.06 40.07
CA LEU A 412 -18.37 -29.77 39.68
C LEU A 412 -19.52 -29.93 38.67
N ARG A 413 -20.62 -30.49 39.19
CA ARG A 413 -21.98 -30.01 38.88
C ARG A 413 -22.33 -28.93 39.90
N PHE A 414 -22.77 -27.75 39.45
CA PHE A 414 -24.02 -27.08 39.83
C PHE A 414 -24.05 -25.64 39.26
N GLU A 415 -25.18 -25.29 38.63
CA GLU A 415 -25.91 -23.99 38.60
C GLU A 415 -25.08 -22.69 38.50
N ILE A 416 -25.17 -21.83 37.48
CA ILE A 416 -26.31 -21.20 36.78
C ILE A 416 -25.95 -20.92 35.31
#